data_AF-A0A7R7HAQ1-F1
#
_entry.id   AF-A0A7R7HAQ1-F1
#
_cell.length_a   1.000
_cell.length_b   1.000
_cell.length_c   1.000
_cell.angle_alpha   90.00
_cell.angle_beta   90.00
_cell.angle_gamma   90.00
#
_symmetry.space_group_name_H-M   'P 1'
#
loop_
_entity.id
_entity.type
_entity.pdbx_description
1 polymer ?
#
loop_
_entity_poly.entity_id
_entity_poly.type
_entity_poly.pdbx_seq_one_letter_code
_entity_poly.pdbx_strand_id
1 'polypeptide(L)'
;MPSAVASGMQSVVERLLAVRWIEAAARFAVAVPFLISGISKLFDFPGAVAEVRGLTAIEPALPLAVLVIVVQLGGSALLIAGGRLAWIGALTLTGFTAVATLLAHSFWLKAEAEQFLHRNIFFEHVAIAGGLILLAILTVKPSRARG
;
A
#
# COMPACT_ATOMS: atom_id res chain seq x y z
N MET A 1 -14.85 -39.40 -7.15
CA MET A 1 -14.36 -38.88 -8.45
C MET A 1 -14.30 -37.34 -8.47
N PRO A 2 -15.27 -36.56 -7.94
CA PRO A 2 -15.15 -35.09 -7.86
C PRO A 2 -14.00 -34.60 -6.94
N SER A 3 -13.70 -35.36 -5.89
CA SER A 3 -12.67 -35.04 -4.89
C SER A 3 -11.23 -35.10 -5.42
N ALA A 4 -10.96 -35.94 -6.43
CA ALA A 4 -9.60 -36.12 -6.98
C ALA A 4 -9.20 -35.01 -7.97
N VAL A 5 -10.18 -34.41 -8.67
CA VAL A 5 -9.95 -33.26 -9.55
C VAL A 5 -9.76 -31.98 -8.74
N ALA A 6 -10.57 -31.81 -7.68
CA ALA A 6 -10.43 -30.69 -6.74
C ALA A 6 -9.05 -30.69 -6.04
N SER A 7 -8.55 -31.86 -5.63
CA SER A 7 -7.22 -31.98 -5.02
C SER A 7 -6.09 -31.72 -6.01
N GLY A 8 -6.22 -32.17 -7.26
CA GLY A 8 -5.27 -31.88 -8.34
C GLY A 8 -5.13 -30.38 -8.62
N MET A 9 -6.27 -29.68 -8.80
CA MET A 9 -6.29 -28.24 -9.06
C MET A 9 -5.73 -27.43 -7.87
N GLN A 10 -6.07 -27.82 -6.64
CA GLN A 10 -5.54 -27.18 -5.43
C GLN A 10 -4.01 -27.29 -5.36
N SER A 11 -3.44 -28.47 -5.69
CA SER A 11 -1.99 -28.66 -5.70
C SER A 11 -1.25 -27.78 -6.72
N VAL A 12 -1.87 -27.49 -7.85
CA VAL A 12 -1.32 -26.59 -8.88
C VAL A 12 -1.33 -25.15 -8.36
N VAL A 13 -2.43 -24.71 -7.76
CA VAL A 13 -2.55 -23.36 -7.18
C VAL A 13 -1.52 -23.17 -6.07
N GLU A 14 -1.37 -24.13 -5.16
CA GLU A 14 -0.37 -24.06 -4.09
C GLU A 14 1.05 -23.95 -4.64
N ARG A 15 1.39 -24.73 -5.69
CA ARG A 15 2.70 -24.63 -6.35
C ARG A 15 2.94 -23.27 -6.98
N LEU A 16 1.94 -22.70 -7.64
CA LEU A 16 2.02 -21.37 -8.24
C LEU A 16 2.16 -20.28 -7.17
N LEU A 17 1.36 -20.32 -6.12
CA LEU A 17 1.43 -19.33 -5.02
C LEU A 17 2.70 -19.49 -4.17
N ALA A 18 3.28 -20.69 -4.10
CA ALA A 18 4.55 -20.94 -3.42
C ALA A 18 5.77 -20.37 -4.17
N VAL A 19 5.61 -19.88 -5.40
CA VAL A 19 6.74 -19.35 -6.16
C VAL A 19 7.16 -18.00 -5.61
N ARG A 20 8.41 -17.93 -5.12
CA ARG A 20 8.99 -16.74 -4.47
C ARG A 20 8.91 -15.46 -5.32
N TRP A 21 9.00 -15.57 -6.65
CA TRP A 21 8.90 -14.40 -7.52
C TRP A 21 7.47 -13.87 -7.65
N ILE A 22 6.44 -14.73 -7.55
CA ILE A 22 5.04 -14.31 -7.56
C ILE A 22 4.73 -13.49 -6.32
N GLU A 23 5.20 -13.95 -5.16
CA GLU A 23 5.08 -13.19 -3.90
C GLU A 23 5.81 -11.84 -3.99
N ALA A 24 7.03 -11.81 -4.50
CA ALA A 24 7.79 -10.58 -4.69
C ALA A 24 7.11 -9.62 -5.67
N ALA A 25 6.57 -10.14 -6.78
CA ALA A 25 5.82 -9.35 -7.76
C ALA A 25 4.53 -8.77 -7.17
N ALA A 26 3.81 -9.54 -6.35
CA ALA A 26 2.63 -9.05 -5.65
C ALA A 26 2.97 -7.92 -4.65
N ARG A 27 4.04 -8.08 -3.86
CA ARG A 27 4.55 -7.04 -2.95
C ARG A 27 4.97 -5.78 -3.71
N PHE A 28 5.65 -5.95 -4.85
CA PHE A 28 5.99 -4.85 -5.74
C PHE A 28 4.75 -4.14 -6.29
N ALA A 29 3.78 -4.89 -6.83
CA ALA A 29 2.55 -4.32 -7.39
C ALA A 29 1.77 -3.48 -6.37
N VAL A 30 1.66 -3.96 -5.13
CA VAL A 30 1.02 -3.18 -4.04
C VAL A 30 1.83 -1.93 -3.68
N ALA A 31 3.16 -1.96 -3.82
CA ALA A 31 4.03 -0.81 -3.57
C ALA A 31 4.03 0.25 -4.68
N VAL A 32 3.61 -0.08 -5.91
CA VAL A 32 3.70 0.81 -7.09
C VAL A 32 3.08 2.19 -6.87
N PRO A 33 1.86 2.36 -6.33
CA PRO A 33 1.27 3.69 -6.14
C PRO A 33 2.12 4.59 -5.24
N PHE A 34 2.73 4.00 -4.20
CA PHE A 34 3.58 4.72 -3.25
C PHE A 34 4.95 5.07 -3.86
N LEU A 35 5.54 4.17 -4.65
CA LEU A 35 6.76 4.44 -5.40
C LEU A 35 6.56 5.59 -6.39
N ILE A 36 5.50 5.55 -7.19
CA ILE A 36 5.20 6.59 -8.17
C ILE A 36 4.97 7.93 -7.45
N SER A 37 4.19 7.94 -6.36
CA SER A 37 3.92 9.16 -5.59
C SER A 37 5.20 9.73 -4.97
N GLY A 38 6.00 8.90 -4.31
CA GLY A 38 7.23 9.35 -3.65
C GLY A 38 8.31 9.81 -4.62
N ILE A 39 8.47 9.11 -5.75
CA ILE A 39 9.42 9.51 -6.81
C ILE A 39 8.97 10.82 -7.45
N SER A 40 7.68 10.97 -7.76
CA SER A 40 7.14 12.23 -8.30
C SER A 40 7.39 13.41 -7.36
N LYS A 41 7.18 13.20 -6.05
CA LYS A 41 7.44 14.21 -5.01
C LYS A 41 8.93 14.52 -4.80
N LEU A 42 9.85 13.62 -5.15
CA LEU A 42 11.29 13.91 -5.18
C LEU A 42 11.65 14.83 -6.34
N PHE A 43 11.08 14.59 -7.52
CA PHE A 43 11.33 15.40 -8.71
C PHE A 43 10.62 16.76 -8.66
N ASP A 44 9.48 16.85 -7.96
CA ASP A 44 8.76 18.09 -7.69
C ASP A 44 8.55 18.29 -6.18
N PHE A 45 9.65 18.55 -5.47
CA PHE A 45 9.60 18.82 -4.04
C PHE A 45 8.81 20.08 -3.68
N PRO A 46 8.88 21.21 -4.42
CA PRO A 46 8.00 22.36 -4.19
C PRO A 46 6.52 22.00 -4.27
N GLY A 47 6.12 21.20 -5.28
CA GLY A 47 4.77 20.66 -5.39
C GLY A 47 4.38 19.78 -4.20
N ALA A 48 5.30 18.92 -3.73
CA ALA A 48 5.07 18.09 -2.54
C ALA A 48 4.79 18.93 -1.28
N VAL A 49 5.55 20.02 -1.06
CA VAL A 49 5.33 20.95 0.05
C VAL A 49 3.98 21.66 -0.08
N ALA A 50 3.60 22.08 -1.30
CA ALA A 50 2.32 22.72 -1.55
C ALA A 50 1.13 21.77 -1.32
N GLU A 51 1.24 20.52 -1.77
CA GLU A 51 0.24 19.47 -1.57
C GLU A 51 0.02 19.20 -0.06
N VAL A 52 1.11 19.00 0.68
CA VAL A 52 1.04 18.75 2.14
C VAL A 52 0.44 19.94 2.87
N ARG A 53 0.82 21.17 2.52
CA ARG A 53 0.22 22.40 3.07
C ARG A 53 -1.28 22.45 2.80
N GLY A 54 -1.69 22.21 1.56
CA GLY A 54 -3.09 22.26 1.15
C GLY A 54 -3.96 21.20 1.81
N LEU A 55 -3.42 20.00 2.04
CA LEU A 55 -4.16 18.88 2.64
C LEU A 55 -4.19 18.93 4.18
N THR A 56 -3.12 19.39 4.83
CA THR A 56 -3.01 19.34 6.30
C THR A 56 -3.27 20.67 6.98
N ALA A 57 -3.07 21.79 6.29
CA ALA A 57 -3.01 23.14 6.86
C ALA A 57 -1.98 23.33 8.00
N ILE A 58 -1.01 22.42 8.14
CA ILE A 58 0.04 22.48 9.17
C ILE A 58 1.26 23.24 8.64
N GLU A 59 1.77 24.18 9.44
CA GLU A 59 3.04 24.85 9.20
C GLU A 59 4.05 24.59 10.34
N PRO A 60 5.35 24.39 10.05
CA PRO A 60 5.97 24.39 8.71
C PRO A 60 5.64 23.10 7.92
N ALA A 61 5.24 23.25 6.65
CA ALA A 61 4.87 22.09 5.80
C ALA A 61 6.08 21.26 5.31
N LEU A 62 7.28 21.84 5.31
CA LEU A 62 8.49 21.22 4.74
C LEU A 62 8.89 19.90 5.43
N PRO A 63 8.99 19.81 6.78
CA PRO A 63 9.30 18.55 7.45
C PRO A 63 8.26 17.45 7.18
N LEU A 64 6.99 17.81 7.04
CA LEU A 64 5.92 16.87 6.71
C LEU A 64 6.03 16.36 5.27
N ALA A 65 6.40 17.20 4.31
CA ALA A 65 6.68 16.75 2.94
C ALA A 65 7.83 15.75 2.87
N VAL A 66 8.92 16.01 3.61
CA VAL A 66 10.03 15.05 3.75
C VAL A 66 9.54 13.74 4.38
N LEU A 67 8.76 13.82 5.45
CA LEU A 67 8.20 12.63 6.12
C LEU A 67 7.34 11.80 5.16
N VAL A 68 6.46 12.44 4.37
CA VAL A 68 5.62 11.75 3.37
C VAL A 68 6.48 10.99 2.36
N ILE A 69 7.53 11.63 1.82
CA ILE A 69 8.43 10.98 0.85
C ILE A 69 9.16 9.79 1.50
N VAL A 70 9.69 9.96 2.72
CA VAL A 70 10.40 8.91 3.46
C VAL A 70 9.46 7.73 3.77
N VAL A 71 8.22 8.01 4.17
CA VAL A 71 7.20 7.00 4.45
C VAL A 71 6.84 6.21 3.19
N GLN A 72 6.60 6.90 2.07
CA GLN A 72 6.25 6.26 0.80
C GLN A 72 7.39 5.40 0.25
N LEU A 73 8.59 5.96 0.14
CA LEU A 73 9.74 5.25 -0.44
C LEU A 73 10.34 4.23 0.53
N GLY A 74 10.50 4.58 1.80
CA GLY A 74 11.02 3.69 2.84
C GLY A 74 10.06 2.53 3.13
N GLY A 75 8.76 2.81 3.23
CA GLY A 75 7.74 1.77 3.40
C GLY A 75 7.71 0.81 2.21
N SER A 76 7.80 1.34 0.98
CA SER A 76 7.86 0.52 -0.24
C SER A 76 9.12 -0.34 -0.30
N ALA A 77 10.28 0.23 0.03
CA ALA A 77 11.55 -0.49 0.04
C ALA A 77 11.52 -1.66 1.05
N LEU A 78 11.02 -1.43 2.26
CA LEU A 78 10.87 -2.47 3.28
C LEU A 78 9.90 -3.58 2.83
N LEU A 79 8.76 -3.21 2.23
CA LEU A 79 7.78 -4.16 1.74
C LEU A 79 8.34 -5.03 0.61
N ILE A 80 9.00 -4.42 -0.36
CA ILE A 80 9.58 -5.10 -1.53
C ILE A 80 10.75 -6.01 -1.11
N ALA A 81 11.63 -5.53 -0.22
CA ALA A 81 12.75 -6.31 0.31
C ALA A 81 12.28 -7.62 0.97
N GLY A 82 11.08 -7.61 1.56
CA GLY A 82 10.50 -8.80 2.17
C GLY A 82 11.13 -9.15 3.52
N GLY A 83 10.93 -10.40 3.93
CA GLY A 83 11.50 -10.91 5.18
C GLY A 83 10.95 -10.26 6.44
N ARG A 84 11.76 -10.24 7.51
CA ARG A 84 11.32 -9.90 8.87
C ARG A 84 10.86 -8.45 9.07
N LEU A 85 11.22 -7.53 8.17
CA LEU A 85 10.89 -6.10 8.28
C LEU A 85 9.77 -5.67 7.32
N ALA A 86 9.28 -6.56 6.46
CA ALA A 86 8.25 -6.23 5.49
C ALA A 86 6.93 -5.79 6.14
N TRP A 87 6.61 -6.32 7.32
CA TRP A 87 5.43 -5.90 8.07
C TRP A 87 5.51 -4.44 8.51
N ILE A 88 6.71 -3.91 8.80
CA ILE A 88 6.90 -2.50 9.13
C ILE A 88 6.54 -1.65 7.92
N GLY A 89 7.10 -1.98 6.75
CA GLY A 89 6.78 -1.30 5.50
C GLY A 89 5.29 -1.32 5.19
N ALA A 90 4.65 -2.49 5.31
CA ALA A 90 3.22 -2.66 5.11
C ALA A 90 2.39 -1.78 6.05
N LEU A 91 2.63 -1.81 7.36
CA LEU A 91 1.87 -1.02 8.33
C LEU A 91 2.11 0.48 8.20
N THR A 92 3.34 0.90 7.90
CA THR A 92 3.68 2.30 7.62
C THR A 92 2.88 2.82 6.42
N LEU A 93 2.83 2.05 5.33
CA LEU A 93 2.05 2.41 4.15
C LEU A 93 0.54 2.36 4.41
N THR A 94 0.06 1.43 5.24
CA THR A 94 -1.36 1.41 5.67
C THR A 94 -1.72 2.70 6.41
N GLY A 95 -0.92 3.11 7.39
CA GLY A 95 -1.15 4.33 8.15
C GLY A 95 -1.14 5.57 7.26
N PHE A 96 -0.15 5.67 6.36
CA PHE A 96 -0.11 6.72 5.35
C PHE A 96 -1.37 6.73 4.48
N THR A 97 -1.78 5.57 3.95
CA THR A 97 -2.95 5.44 3.08
C THR A 97 -4.21 5.91 3.80
N ALA A 98 -4.42 5.50 5.05
CA ALA A 98 -5.57 5.91 5.84
C ALA A 98 -5.63 7.43 6.03
N VAL A 99 -4.52 8.05 6.46
CA VAL A 99 -4.45 9.50 6.67
C VAL A 99 -4.63 10.26 5.36
N ALA A 100 -3.88 9.91 4.31
CA ALA A 100 -3.96 10.57 3.01
C ALA A 100 -5.37 10.48 2.40
N THR A 101 -6.05 9.34 2.56
CA THR A 101 -7.40 9.13 2.03
C THR A 101 -8.44 9.99 2.76
N LEU A 102 -8.36 10.06 4.09
CA LEU A 102 -9.23 10.94 4.87
C LEU A 102 -9.01 12.41 4.50
N LEU A 103 -7.78 12.84 4.24
CA LEU A 103 -7.52 14.24 3.86
C LEU A 103 -7.93 14.55 2.42
N ALA A 104 -7.54 13.72 1.46
CA ALA A 104 -7.72 14.02 0.03
C ALA A 104 -9.09 13.60 -0.53
N HIS A 105 -9.66 12.52 -0.01
CA HIS A 105 -10.86 11.85 -0.55
C HIS A 105 -12.01 11.74 0.46
N SER A 106 -12.10 12.67 1.43
CA SER A 106 -13.32 12.89 2.24
C SER A 106 -14.51 13.28 1.36
N PHE A 107 -15.12 12.31 0.68
CA PHE A 107 -16.14 12.52 -0.35
C PHE A 107 -17.38 13.23 0.18
N TRP A 108 -17.67 13.08 1.48
CA TRP A 108 -18.78 13.76 2.16
C TRP A 108 -18.59 15.28 2.31
N LEU A 109 -17.37 15.78 2.08
CA LEU A 109 -17.06 17.22 2.06
C LEU A 109 -16.88 17.77 0.63
N LYS A 110 -17.03 16.93 -0.39
CA LYS A 110 -16.86 17.33 -1.80
C LYS A 110 -18.18 17.82 -2.39
N ALA A 111 -18.08 18.66 -3.41
CA ALA A 111 -19.23 19.11 -4.19
C ALA A 111 -19.98 17.91 -4.79
N GLU A 112 -21.31 18.00 -4.89
CA GLU A 112 -22.19 16.89 -5.30
C GLU A 112 -21.71 16.19 -6.59
N ALA A 113 -21.31 16.98 -7.59
CA ALA A 113 -20.79 16.49 -8.87
C ALA A 113 -19.52 15.63 -8.75
N GLU A 114 -18.73 15.79 -7.69
CA GLU A 114 -17.46 15.08 -7.47
C GLU A 114 -17.56 13.95 -6.44
N GLN A 115 -18.66 13.88 -5.68
CA GLN A 115 -18.79 12.92 -4.58
C GLN A 115 -18.66 11.47 -5.04
N PHE A 116 -19.19 11.13 -6.22
CA PHE A 116 -19.08 9.78 -6.77
C PHE A 116 -17.62 9.38 -7.04
N LEU A 117 -16.85 10.27 -7.69
CA LEU A 117 -15.44 10.04 -7.98
C LEU A 117 -14.63 9.85 -6.69
N HIS A 118 -14.73 10.79 -5.74
CA HIS A 118 -13.95 10.70 -4.50
C HIS A 118 -14.36 9.51 -3.63
N ARG A 119 -15.64 9.10 -3.66
CA ARG A 119 -16.11 7.91 -2.95
C ARG A 119 -15.50 6.63 -3.53
N ASN A 120 -15.39 6.50 -4.85
CA ASN A 120 -14.74 5.35 -5.46
C ASN A 120 -13.26 5.29 -5.08
N ILE A 121 -12.53 6.39 -5.21
CA ILE A 121 -11.11 6.46 -4.83
C ILE A 121 -10.92 6.15 -3.34
N PHE A 122 -11.82 6.63 -2.48
CA PHE A 122 -11.81 6.33 -1.06
C PHE A 122 -11.85 4.81 -0.81
N PHE A 123 -12.79 4.10 -1.43
CA PHE A 123 -12.92 2.65 -1.25
C PHE A 123 -11.82 1.84 -1.95
N GLU A 124 -11.25 2.33 -3.05
CA GLU A 124 -10.04 1.76 -3.64
C GLU A 124 -8.87 1.82 -2.65
N HIS A 125 -8.68 2.95 -1.97
CA HIS A 125 -7.64 3.08 -0.95
C HIS A 125 -7.92 2.23 0.30
N VAL A 126 -9.18 2.04 0.70
CA VAL A 126 -9.56 1.09 1.76
C VAL A 126 -9.16 -0.34 1.37
N ALA A 127 -9.39 -0.73 0.11
CA ALA A 127 -8.98 -2.04 -0.38
C ALA A 127 -7.45 -2.21 -0.39
N ILE A 128 -6.70 -1.17 -0.81
CA ILE A 128 -5.22 -1.15 -0.75
C ILE A 128 -4.74 -1.30 0.69
N ALA A 129 -5.31 -0.55 1.64
CA ALA A 129 -4.99 -0.65 3.06
C ALA A 129 -5.27 -2.05 3.62
N GLY A 130 -6.38 -2.68 3.23
CA GLY A 130 -6.69 -4.07 3.57
C GLY A 130 -5.64 -5.06 3.02
N GLY A 131 -5.22 -4.89 1.76
CA GLY A 131 -4.15 -5.69 1.15
C GLY A 131 -2.81 -5.55 1.88
N LEU A 132 -2.43 -4.33 2.26
CA LEU A 132 -1.23 -4.08 3.06
C LEU A 132 -1.30 -4.73 4.45
N ILE A 133 -2.44 -4.64 5.14
CA ILE A 133 -2.64 -5.33 6.44
C ILE A 133 -2.50 -6.84 6.27
N LEU A 134 -3.08 -7.43 5.22
CA LEU A 134 -2.92 -8.85 4.93
C LEU A 134 -1.44 -9.21 4.69
N LEU A 135 -0.69 -8.39 3.95
CA LEU A 135 0.76 -8.59 3.77
C LEU A 135 1.53 -8.49 5.09
N ALA A 136 1.17 -7.57 5.99
CA ALA A 136 1.76 -7.50 7.32
C ALA A 136 1.49 -8.77 8.14
N ILE A 137 0.24 -9.27 8.12
CA ILE A 137 -0.14 -10.51 8.80
C ILE A 137 0.66 -11.70 8.25
N LEU A 138 0.76 -11.82 6.93
CA LEU A 138 1.44 -12.93 6.26
C LEU A 138 2.96 -12.92 6.49
N THR A 139 3.57 -11.75 6.65
CA THR A 139 5.01 -11.60 6.89
C THR A 139 5.40 -11.86 8.34
N VAL A 140 4.49 -11.64 9.30
CA VAL A 140 4.70 -11.96 10.73
C VAL A 140 4.44 -13.44 11.04
N LYS A 141 3.53 -14.09 10.31
CA LYS A 141 3.22 -15.52 10.53
C LYS A 141 4.48 -16.38 10.28
N PRO A 142 4.89 -17.23 11.26
CA PRO A 142 6.01 -18.15 11.07
C PRO A 142 5.78 -19.01 9.83
N SER A 143 6.76 -19.08 8.93
CA SER A 143 6.70 -19.95 7.76
C SER A 143 6.49 -21.40 8.22
N ARG A 144 5.28 -21.95 8.12
CA ARG A 144 4.97 -23.35 8.48
C ARG A 144 5.57 -24.40 7.52
N ALA A 145 6.49 -24.03 6.64
CA ALA A 145 6.96 -24.87 5.54
C ALA A 145 8.47 -24.72 5.26
N ARG A 146 9.31 -24.90 6.27
CA ARG A 146 10.75 -25.16 6.09
C ARG A 146 11.20 -26.38 6.92
N GLY A 147 10.41 -27.45 6.83
CA GLY A 147 10.73 -28.80 7.29
C GLY A 147 10.53 -29.78 6.15
#